data_AF-A0A376Y952-F1
#
_entry.id   AF-A0A376Y952-F1
#
_cell.length_a   1.000
_cell.length_b   1.000
_cell.length_c   1.000
_cell.angle_alpha   90.00
_cell.angle_beta   90.00
_cell.angle_gamma   90.00
#
_symmetry.space_group_name_H-M   'P 1'
#
loop_
_entity.id
_entity.type
_entity.pdbx_description
1 polymer ?
#
loop_
_entity_poly.entity_id
_entity_poly.type
_entity_poly.pdbx_seq_one_letter_code
_entity_poly.pdbx_strand_id
1 'polypeptide(L)' 'MKYGVSVTDACISWEMTDALLREIHQDLNGQLTARVA' A
#
# COMPACT_ATOMS: atom_id res chain seq x y z
N MET A 1 -14.18 -17.95 -13.88
CA MET A 1 -13.42 -17.13 -12.91
C MET A 1 -12.17 -16.62 -13.60
N LYS A 2 -11.79 -15.36 -13.37
CA LYS A 2 -10.55 -14.79 -13.91
C LYS A 2 -9.41 -15.00 -12.91
N TYR A 3 -8.25 -15.41 -13.39
CA TYR A 3 -7.07 -15.57 -12.55
C TYR A 3 -6.68 -14.24 -11.90
N GLY A 4 -6.36 -14.28 -10.59
CA GLY A 4 -5.91 -13.09 -9.84
C GLY A 4 -7.00 -12.07 -9.52
N VAL A 5 -8.29 -12.41 -9.65
CA VAL A 5 -9.41 -11.51 -9.32
C VAL A 5 -10.25 -12.12 -8.20
N SER A 6 -10.48 -11.35 -7.14
CA SER A 6 -11.35 -11.74 -6.02
C SER A 6 -12.78 -12.03 -6.50
N VAL A 7 -13.41 -13.04 -5.91
CA VAL A 7 -14.82 -13.40 -6.15
C VAL A 7 -15.76 -12.94 -5.03
N THR A 8 -15.21 -12.34 -3.98
CA THR A 8 -15.95 -11.73 -2.88
C THR A 8 -15.98 -10.21 -3.09
N ASP A 9 -15.32 -9.47 -2.22
CA ASP A 9 -15.19 -8.02 -2.31
C ASP A 9 -14.16 -7.61 -3.35
N ALA A 10 -14.34 -6.41 -3.89
CA ALA A 10 -13.39 -5.80 -4.80
C ALA A 10 -12.06 -5.52 -4.07
N CYS A 11 -10.95 -5.92 -4.70
CA CYS A 11 -9.61 -5.59 -4.25
C CYS A 11 -8.95 -4.61 -5.22
N ILE A 12 -8.00 -3.83 -4.72
CA ILE A 12 -7.13 -2.99 -5.54
C ILE A 12 -6.19 -3.85 -6.41
N SER A 13 -5.67 -3.26 -7.49
CA SER A 13 -4.70 -3.95 -8.36
C SER A 13 -3.32 -4.05 -7.72
N TRP A 14 -2.43 -4.81 -8.37
CA TRP A 14 -1.04 -4.91 -7.93
C TRP A 14 -0.31 -3.57 -8.01
N GLU A 15 -0.51 -2.81 -9.08
CA GLU A 15 0.09 -1.49 -9.30
C GLU A 15 -0.35 -0.51 -8.20
N MET A 16 -1.62 -0.56 -7.82
CA MET A 16 -2.15 0.26 -6.74
C MET A 16 -1.62 -0.17 -5.38
N THR A 17 -1.40 -1.48 -5.18
CA THR A 17 -0.77 -2.01 -3.97
C THR A 17 0.67 -1.52 -3.83
N ASP A 18 1.49 -1.61 -4.89
CA ASP A 18 2.88 -1.14 -4.86
C ASP A 18 2.98 0.37 -4.59
N ALA A 19 2.13 1.18 -5.24
CA ALA A 19 2.08 2.61 -5.01
C ALA A 19 1.71 2.93 -3.54
N LEU A 20 0.66 2.29 -3.02
CA LEU A 20 0.19 2.51 -1.66
C LEU A 20 1.23 2.13 -0.62
N LEU A 21 1.93 1.00 -0.78
CA LEU A 21 2.96 0.57 0.15
C LEU A 21 4.16 1.55 0.18
N ARG A 22 4.53 2.11 -0.97
CA ARG A 22 5.59 3.13 -1.05
C ARG A 22 5.20 4.42 -0.35
N GLU A 23 3.97 4.87 -0.53
CA GLU A 23 3.42 6.05 0.12
C GLU A 23 3.45 5.88 1.65
N ILE A 24 2.88 4.78 2.16
CA ILE A 24 2.87 4.49 3.61
C ILE A 24 4.29 4.45 4.17
N HIS A 25 5.24 3.83 3.46
CA HIS A 25 6.63 3.80 3.90
C HIS A 25 7.24 5.22 4.02
N GLN A 26 7.02 6.08 3.03
CA GLN A 26 7.52 7.46 3.05
C GLN A 26 6.93 8.25 4.21
N ASP A 27 5.62 8.14 4.42
CA ASP A 27 4.91 8.82 5.50
C ASP A 27 5.41 8.37 6.87
N LEU A 28 5.48 7.06 7.11
CA LEU A 28 5.95 6.51 8.37
C LEU A 28 7.41 6.90 8.65
N ASN A 29 8.27 6.88 7.64
CA ASN A 29 9.67 7.29 7.80
C ASN A 29 9.79 8.78 8.16
N GLY A 30 8.95 9.64 7.56
CA GLY A 30 8.87 11.06 7.94
C GLY A 30 8.45 11.24 9.40
N GLN A 31 7.43 10.52 9.85
CA GLN A 31 6.97 10.55 11.25
C GLN A 31 8.03 10.03 12.22
N LEU A 32 8.72 8.95 11.88
CA LEU A 32 9.77 8.39 12.71
C LEU A 32 10.95 9.36 12.86
N THR A 33 11.39 9.97 11.75
CA THR A 33 12.46 10.97 11.74
C THR A 33 12.09 12.14 12.66
N ALA A 34 10.85 12.64 12.58
CA ALA A 34 10.38 13.73 13.43
C ALA A 34 10.32 13.38 14.92
N ARG A 35 10.17 12.09 15.28
CA ARG A 35 10.15 11.63 16.68
C ARG A 35 11.54 11.42 17.28
N VAL A 36 12.53 11.10 16.44
CA VAL A 36 13.89 10.75 16.89
C VAL A 36 14.83 11.96 16.94
N ALA A 37 14.50 13.04 16.20
CA ALA A 37 15.22 14.31 16.21
C ALA A 37 15.01 15.11 17.51
#